data_AF-A0A1A6FK65-F1
#
_entry.id   AF-A0A1A6FK65-F1
#
_cell.length_a   1.000
_cell.length_b   1.000
_cell.length_c   1.000
_cell.angle_alpha   90.00
_cell.angle_beta   90.00
_cell.angle_gamma   90.00
#
_symmetry.space_group_name_H-M   'P 1'
#
loop_
_entity.id
_entity.type
_entity.pdbx_description
1 polymer ?
#
loop_
_entity_poly.entity_id
_entity_poly.type
_entity_poly.pdbx_seq_one_letter_code
_entity_poly.pdbx_strand_id
1 'polypeptide(L)'
;MRDLLCFARGHAGEWEGICLDFDLAVQGRSFDDIRRALEDAVADYVAAARDEDDATRDRLLSRRAPAWVAFAWTARVLWSAWRRDASDGDTSATFPVACPA
;
A
#
# COMPACT_ATOMS: atom_id res chain seq x y z
N MET A 1 7.67 16.21 3.10
CA MET A 1 6.90 15.01 3.51
C MET A 1 6.37 14.38 2.24
N ARG A 2 6.65 13.09 2.01
CA ARG A 2 6.23 12.38 0.78
C ARG A 2 5.09 11.43 1.15
N ASP A 3 4.01 11.48 0.39
CA ASP A 3 2.91 10.51 0.52
C ASP A 3 3.25 9.26 -0.29
N LEU A 4 3.04 8.09 0.33
CA LEU A 4 3.25 6.79 -0.29
C LEU A 4 1.95 6.29 -0.92
N LEU A 5 2.07 5.64 -2.07
CA LEU A 5 0.94 5.03 -2.75
C LEU A 5 0.60 3.68 -2.11
N CYS A 6 -0.39 3.70 -1.23
CA CYS A 6 -0.90 2.49 -0.61
C CYS A 6 -2.42 2.35 -0.73
N PHE A 7 -2.91 1.11 -0.71
CA PHE A 7 -4.33 0.79 -0.81
C PHE A 7 -4.69 -0.42 0.06
N ALA A 8 -5.93 -0.47 0.49
CA ALA A 8 -6.53 -1.62 1.18
C ALA A 8 -7.66 -2.22 0.35
N ARG A 9 -7.78 -3.54 0.43
CA ARG A 9 -8.84 -4.32 -0.19
C ARG A 9 -9.36 -5.32 0.83
N GLY A 10 -10.68 -5.36 0.99
CA GLY A 10 -11.37 -6.33 1.81
C GLY A 10 -12.12 -7.33 0.94
N HIS A 11 -12.00 -8.62 1.24
CA HIS A 11 -12.76 -9.71 0.65
C HIS A 11 -13.27 -10.65 1.74
N ALA A 12 -14.58 -10.90 1.80
CA ALA A 12 -15.19 -11.92 2.67
C ALA A 12 -14.80 -11.87 4.18
N GLY A 13 -14.54 -10.67 4.72
CA GLY A 13 -14.15 -10.49 6.13
C GLY A 13 -12.65 -10.50 6.40
N GLU A 14 -11.84 -10.75 5.37
CA GLU A 14 -10.39 -10.56 5.39
C GLU A 14 -10.05 -9.25 4.69
N TRP A 15 -8.99 -8.59 5.14
CA TRP A 15 -8.46 -7.39 4.54
C TRP A 15 -6.97 -7.57 4.21
N GLU A 16 -6.56 -6.99 3.10
CA GLU A 16 -5.18 -6.84 2.66
C GLU A 16 -4.86 -5.36 2.47
N GLY A 17 -3.64 -4.96 2.82
CA GLY A 17 -3.09 -3.63 2.56
C GLY A 17 -1.80 -3.78 1.77
N ILE A 18 -1.64 -2.98 0.73
CA ILE A 18 -0.46 -3.02 -0.14
C ILE A 18 0.07 -1.60 -0.28
N CYS A 19 1.37 -1.41 -0.08
CA CYS A 19 2.06 -0.18 -0.40
C CYS A 19 3.06 -0.39 -1.55
N LEU A 20 2.82 0.29 -2.68
CA LEU A 20 3.56 0.04 -3.92
C LEU A 20 4.96 0.65 -3.93
N ASP A 21 5.18 1.76 -3.22
CA ASP A 21 6.48 2.43 -3.23
C ASP A 21 7.56 1.62 -2.51
N PHE A 22 7.19 0.94 -1.43
CA PHE A 22 8.09 0.08 -0.64
C PHE A 22 7.85 -1.42 -0.85
N ASP A 23 6.88 -1.79 -1.69
CA ASP A 23 6.56 -3.19 -1.99
C ASP A 23 6.22 -3.99 -0.72
N LEU A 24 5.40 -3.35 0.12
CA LEU A 24 4.94 -3.89 1.39
C LEU A 24 3.52 -4.44 1.23
N ALA A 25 3.24 -5.56 1.89
CA ALA A 25 1.90 -6.13 1.98
C ALA A 25 1.62 -6.59 3.42
N VAL A 26 0.44 -6.28 3.92
CA VAL A 26 -0.04 -6.66 5.26
C VAL A 26 -1.46 -7.23 5.16
N GLN A 27 -1.83 -8.10 6.10
CA GLN A 27 -3.15 -8.73 6.17
C GLN A 27 -3.78 -8.52 7.55
N GLY A 28 -5.11 -8.51 7.61
CA GLY A 28 -5.85 -8.12 8.80
C GLY A 28 -7.33 -8.47 8.70
N ARG A 29 -8.07 -8.20 9.77
CA ARG A 29 -9.50 -8.54 9.90
C ARG A 29 -10.42 -7.35 9.69
N SER A 30 -9.86 -6.14 9.62
CA SER A 30 -10.59 -4.92 9.40
C SER A 30 -9.74 -3.89 8.66
N PHE A 31 -10.40 -2.88 8.08
CA PHE A 31 -9.72 -1.75 7.45
C PHE A 31 -8.80 -1.01 8.43
N ASP A 32 -9.25 -0.78 9.67
CA ASP A 32 -8.44 -0.08 10.68
C ASP A 32 -7.22 -0.89 11.12
N ASP A 33 -7.35 -2.22 11.23
CA ASP A 33 -6.21 -3.10 11.50
C ASP A 33 -5.18 -3.01 10.38
N ILE A 34 -5.62 -3.05 9.13
CA ILE A 34 -4.74 -2.91 7.96
C ILE A 34 -4.08 -1.56 7.91
N ARG A 35 -4.84 -0.48 8.13
CA ARG A 35 -4.30 0.88 8.09
C ARG A 35 -3.16 1.03 9.10
N ARG A 36 -3.36 0.59 10.34
CA ARG A 36 -2.33 0.62 11.39
C ARG A 36 -1.16 -0.30 11.04
N ALA A 37 -1.42 -1.54 10.64
CA ALA A 37 -0.36 -2.48 10.28
C ALA A 37 0.50 -1.97 9.12
N LEU A 38 -0.10 -1.25 8.17
CA LEU A 38 0.61 -0.67 7.04
C LEU A 38 1.42 0.57 7.45
N GLU A 39 0.87 1.43 8.33
CA GLU A 39 1.59 2.55 8.94
C GLU A 39 2.82 2.04 9.72
N ASP A 40 2.66 1.00 10.53
CA ASP A 40 3.73 0.37 11.30
C ASP A 40 4.79 -0.27 10.38
N ALA A 41 4.37 -1.05 9.38
CA ALA A 41 5.29 -1.67 8.42
C ALA A 41 6.11 -0.64 7.63
N VAL A 42 5.51 0.51 7.28
CA VAL A 42 6.23 1.63 6.65
C VAL A 42 7.24 2.24 7.61
N ALA A 43 6.86 2.45 8.88
CA ALA A 43 7.78 2.99 9.89
C ALA A 43 8.98 2.06 10.12
N ASP A 44 8.73 0.75 10.26
CA ASP A 44 9.77 -0.26 10.41
C ASP A 44 10.68 -0.36 9.18
N TYR A 45 10.10 -0.31 7.98
CA TYR A 45 10.87 -0.29 6.73
C TYR A 45 11.81 0.91 6.66
N VAL A 46 11.30 2.10 7.00
CA VAL A 46 12.11 3.32 6.99
C VAL A 46 13.20 3.27 8.07
N ALA A 47 12.89 2.77 9.27
CA ALA A 47 13.88 2.61 10.33
C ALA A 47 14.99 1.66 9.90
N ALA A 48 14.65 0.49 9.37
CA ALA A 48 15.62 -0.48 8.85
C ALA A 48 16.46 0.10 7.71
N ALA A 49 15.84 0.84 6.77
CA ALA A 49 16.58 1.47 5.68
C ALA A 49 17.56 2.54 6.16
N ARG A 50 17.30 3.20 7.30
CA ARG A 50 18.21 4.21 7.89
C ARG A 50 19.41 3.61 8.59
N ASP A 51 19.31 2.36 9.05
CA ASP A 51 20.42 1.65 9.69
C ASP A 51 21.46 1.11 8.67
N GLU A 52 21.12 1.14 7.37
CA GLU A 52 22.02 0.79 6.27
C GLU A 52 22.99 1.91 5.90
N ASP A 53 24.00 1.59 5.08
CA ASP A 53 24.93 2.59 4.55
C ASP A 53 24.23 3.65 3.67
N ASP A 54 24.82 4.84 3.54
CA ASP A 54 24.22 5.98 2.85
C ASP A 54 23.76 5.64 1.41
N ALA A 55 24.51 4.85 0.66
CA ALA A 55 24.16 4.51 -0.72
C ALA A 55 22.98 3.51 -0.76
N THR A 56 22.96 2.55 0.16
CA THR A 56 21.86 1.59 0.30
C THR A 56 20.59 2.27 0.81
N ARG A 57 20.68 3.11 1.85
CA ARG A 57 19.56 3.91 2.38
C ARG A 57 18.91 4.73 1.29
N ASP A 58 19.70 5.49 0.54
CA ASP A 58 19.18 6.39 -0.48
C ASP A 58 18.49 5.58 -1.60
N ARG A 59 19.01 4.41 -1.97
CA ARG A 59 18.36 3.50 -2.93
C ARG A 59 17.04 2.93 -2.42
N LEU A 60 16.97 2.53 -1.15
CA LEU A 60 15.76 1.96 -0.54
C LEU A 60 14.66 3.02 -0.40
N LEU A 61 15.01 4.21 0.10
CA LEU A 61 14.06 5.30 0.33
C LEU A 61 13.64 6.02 -0.96
N SER A 62 14.50 6.07 -1.98
CA SER A 62 14.15 6.66 -3.29
C SER A 62 13.36 5.74 -4.21
N ARG A 63 13.15 4.47 -3.82
CA ARG A 63 12.32 3.54 -4.58
C ARG A 63 10.93 4.13 -4.78
N ARG A 64 10.45 4.01 -6.02
CA ARG A 64 9.17 4.54 -6.47
C ARG A 64 8.47 3.46 -7.27
N ALA A 65 7.16 3.33 -7.09
CA ALA A 65 6.38 2.42 -7.90
C ALA A 65 6.54 2.79 -9.39
N PRO A 66 6.90 1.85 -10.29
CA PRO A 66 6.92 2.12 -11.72
C PRO A 66 5.54 2.63 -12.18
N ALA A 67 5.52 3.66 -13.04
CA ALA A 67 4.28 4.32 -13.45
C ALA A 67 3.25 3.36 -14.07
N TRP A 68 3.71 2.31 -14.75
CA TRP A 68 2.84 1.28 -15.33
C TRP A 68 2.15 0.42 -14.27
N VAL A 69 2.80 0.15 -13.12
CA VAL A 69 2.21 -0.58 -11.99
C VAL A 69 1.11 0.26 -11.36
N ALA A 70 1.39 1.54 -11.12
CA ALA A 70 0.40 2.49 -10.61
C ALA A 70 -0.81 2.59 -11.56
N PHE A 71 -0.57 2.69 -12.88
CA PHE A 71 -1.64 2.73 -13.88
C PHE A 71 -2.44 1.42 -13.93
N ALA A 72 -1.78 0.26 -13.95
CA ALA A 72 -2.44 -1.04 -13.97
C ALA A 72 -3.32 -1.27 -12.74
N TRP A 73 -2.82 -0.91 -11.54
CA TRP A 73 -3.60 -0.99 -10.31
C TRP A 73 -4.78 -0.01 -10.31
N THR A 74 -4.57 1.23 -10.75
CA THR A 74 -5.64 2.22 -10.87
C THR A 74 -6.71 1.74 -11.86
N ALA A 75 -6.31 1.24 -13.02
CA ALA A 75 -7.21 0.68 -14.03
C ALA A 75 -7.98 -0.55 -13.50
N ARG A 76 -7.33 -1.42 -12.73
CA ARG A 76 -7.97 -2.58 -12.09
C ARG A 76 -9.05 -2.14 -11.12
N VAL A 77 -8.76 -1.17 -10.25
CA VAL A 77 -9.73 -0.61 -9.28
C VAL A 77 -10.91 0.04 -10.00
N LEU A 78 -10.64 0.85 -11.03
CA LEU A 78 -11.68 1.45 -11.86
C LEU A 78 -12.53 0.40 -12.59
N TRP A 79 -11.92 -0.67 -13.10
CA TRP A 79 -12.64 -1.75 -13.75
C TRP A 79 -13.53 -2.51 -12.77
N SER A 80 -13.06 -2.80 -11.55
CA SER A 80 -13.92 -3.39 -10.52
C SER A 80 -15.07 -2.48 -10.11
N ALA A 81 -14.86 -1.17 -10.09
CA ALA A 81 -15.92 -0.21 -9.80
C ALA A 81 -16.94 -0.07 -10.96
N TRP A 82 -16.52 -0.35 -12.20
CA TRP A 82 -17.39 -0.28 -13.37
C TRP A 82 -18.17 -1.56 -13.65
N ARG A 83 -17.60 -2.75 -13.39
CA ARG A 83 -18.30 -4.06 -13.47
C ARG A 83 -19.22 -4.33 -12.26
N ARG A 84 -19.92 -3.32 -11.74
CA ARG A 84 -20.90 -3.49 -10.65
C ARG A 84 -22.19 -4.19 -11.10
N ASP A 85 -22.05 -5.40 -11.62
CA ASP A 85 -23.16 -6.34 -11.77
C ASP A 85 -22.77 -7.67 -11.08
N ALA A 86 -23.46 -7.93 -9.98
CA ALA A 86 -23.63 -9.21 -9.28
C ALA A 86 -22.37 -10.03 -8.85
N SER A 87 -21.63 -9.58 -7.83
CA SER A 87 -21.10 -10.50 -6.80
C SER A 87 -20.64 -9.73 -5.56
N ASP A 88 -21.22 -10.11 -4.43
CA ASP A 88 -21.12 -9.53 -3.10
C ASP A 88 -19.72 -9.77 -2.47
N GLY A 89 -19.08 -8.73 -1.88
CA GLY A 89 -17.99 -8.94 -0.92
C GLY A 89 -16.67 -8.18 -1.09
N ASP A 90 -16.39 -7.52 -2.22
CA ASP A 90 -15.11 -6.83 -2.44
C ASP A 90 -15.21 -5.32 -2.13
N THR A 91 -14.65 -4.89 -1.00
CA THR A 91 -14.50 -3.46 -0.64
C THR A 91 -13.08 -3.01 -0.94
N SER A 92 -12.85 -1.86 -1.56
CA SER A 92 -11.50 -1.34 -1.82
C SER A 92 -11.42 0.13 -1.47
N ALA A 93 -10.35 0.53 -0.76
CA ALA A 93 -10.14 1.90 -0.29
C ALA A 93 -8.66 2.28 -0.47
N THR A 94 -8.41 3.44 -1.07
CA THR A 94 -7.06 4.03 -1.17
C THR A 94 -6.91 5.06 -0.05
N PHE A 95 -5.78 5.05 0.66
CA PHE A 95 -5.50 6.03 1.71
C PHE A 95 -4.04 6.48 1.64
N PRO A 96 -3.75 7.76 1.94
CA PRO A 96 -2.39 8.25 1.99
C PRO A 96 -1.68 7.70 3.23
N VAL A 97 -0.46 7.21 3.06
CA VAL A 97 0.45 6.91 4.18
C VAL A 97 1.62 7.90 4.14
N ALA A 98 1.82 8.61 5.24
CA ALA A 98 2.93 9.54 5.35
C ALA A 98 4.25 8.75 5.49
N CYS A 99 5.24 9.07 4.66
CA CYS A 99 6.60 8.57 4.86
C CYS A 99 7.27 9.38 5.98
N PRO A 100 7.66 8.77 7.11
CA PRO A 100 8.47 9.45 8.12
C PRO A 100 9.84 9.77 7.49
N ALA A 101 10.10 11.06 7.26
CA ALA A 101 11.37 11.54 6.70
C ALA A 101 12.47 11.60 7.75
#